data_AF-A0A397W6V9-F1
#
_entry.id   AF-A0A397W6V9-F1
#
_cell.length_a   1.000
_cell.length_b   1.000
_cell.length_c   1.000
_cell.angle_alpha   90.00
_cell.angle_beta   90.00
_cell.angle_gamma   90.00
#
_symmetry.space_group_name_H-M   'P 1'
#
loop_
_entity.id
_entity.type
_entity.pdbx_description
1 polymer ?
#
loop_
_entity_poly.entity_id
_entity_poly.type
_entity_poly.pdbx_seq_one_letter_code
_entity_poly.pdbx_strand_id
1 'polypeptide(L)'
;MNDALMTLKREINRLDFNQDEQSRLRKYFAGNIEKINVVVAFLPSYKTDDEKRGFLKLLISTHAKHRPKKHTAEELRAQLESVKLDEESDLLLESEIKRRKREKEYRETVNIGLKAKFSLSGAEPSTFFTTQMTNPILNGRPLELTGPPITIYNRVFTKFLEDFNSIELEVPPDILEWVMDIISTSTDKYLNEDGRMNNMGEILSKIFGTIALTSYGKGCLYDGLLTAKVGLLNAYIGIIEGKNEIVSGGTDPSLQAAIYYRYYWSQTVVEQIRDCCCVPSFIITITGPWICVLGGIFLNRVVVQPLTDIIPLTINIRNEDQVNRIARLFQALRLAFARLRNFYNNLNLTLPGQIEQRYFPYLRSFKLDGRNVNFIYIEELEDNCIRTIWKARTTNMENNYDIVVKFVKNYNITAQKICSERGYAPKILYQSPTDEFLALGKYWMIIMEFVGISLDKKLNQRDIRPSNFIYNDVKLAIELLHSNDYVFADLRLPNILVYDENERQRAKLIDFDWCGRHKVDKYPSSLNKSIQWPTNVKPGTFLMKEHDIYWLGKLQECLRCISTNR
;
A
#
# COMPACT_ATOMS: atom_id res chain seq x y z
N MET A 1 -15.12 -6.72 11.56
CA MET A 1 -14.35 -7.36 12.64
C MET A 1 -15.20 -8.36 13.42
N ASN A 2 -16.43 -8.02 13.81
CA ASN A 2 -17.31 -8.95 14.55
C ASN A 2 -17.65 -10.23 13.75
N ASP A 3 -18.02 -10.12 12.48
CA ASP A 3 -18.38 -11.30 11.66
C ASP A 3 -17.18 -12.22 11.42
N ALA A 4 -16.02 -11.67 11.06
CA ALA A 4 -14.81 -12.46 10.87
C ALA A 4 -14.38 -13.17 12.16
N LEU A 5 -14.43 -12.48 13.30
CA LEU A 5 -14.14 -13.09 14.60
C LEU A 5 -15.14 -14.21 14.93
N MET A 6 -16.43 -14.03 14.61
CA MET A 6 -17.46 -15.06 14.78
C MET A 6 -17.23 -16.26 13.86
N THR A 7 -16.90 -16.03 12.58
CA THR A 7 -16.52 -17.08 11.64
C THR A 7 -15.31 -17.87 12.13
N LEU A 8 -14.26 -17.17 12.57
CA LEU A 8 -13.04 -17.79 13.09
C LEU A 8 -13.31 -18.61 14.36
N LYS A 9 -14.10 -18.07 15.30
CA LYS A 9 -14.52 -18.81 16.51
C LYS A 9 -15.31 -20.06 16.14
N ARG A 10 -16.24 -19.96 15.18
CA ARG A 10 -17.03 -21.10 14.71
C ARG A 10 -16.13 -22.18 14.09
N GLU A 11 -15.20 -21.80 13.22
CA GLU A 11 -14.28 -22.76 12.59
C GLU A 11 -13.32 -23.40 13.62
N ILE A 12 -12.76 -22.64 14.56
CA ILE A 12 -11.91 -23.21 15.63
C ILE A 12 -12.69 -24.20 16.50
N ASN A 13 -13.93 -23.90 16.85
CA ASN A 13 -14.75 -24.81 17.65
C ASN A 13 -15.20 -26.04 16.85
N ARG A 14 -15.31 -25.94 15.53
CA ARG A 14 -15.73 -27.02 14.63
C ARG A 14 -14.59 -28.00 14.29
N LEU A 15 -13.34 -27.54 14.27
CA LEU A 15 -12.18 -28.28 13.74
C LEU A 15 -11.45 -29.18 14.77
N ASP A 16 -12.07 -29.52 15.90
CA ASP A 16 -11.54 -30.41 16.96
C ASP A 16 -10.08 -30.13 17.39
N PHE A 17 -9.73 -28.87 17.63
CA PHE A 17 -8.43 -28.53 18.26
C PHE A 17 -8.42 -28.94 19.73
N ASN A 18 -7.26 -29.44 20.22
CA ASN A 18 -7.10 -29.71 21.64
C ASN A 18 -7.01 -28.41 22.47
N GLN A 19 -7.09 -28.50 23.80
CA GLN A 19 -7.12 -27.32 24.67
C GLN A 19 -5.86 -26.43 24.58
N ASP A 20 -4.67 -27.01 24.39
CA ASP A 20 -3.43 -26.25 24.20
C ASP A 20 -3.47 -25.48 22.88
N GLU A 21 -3.88 -26.13 21.80
CA GLU A 21 -3.99 -25.55 20.47
C GLU A 21 -5.02 -24.41 20.45
N GLN A 22 -6.18 -24.61 21.08
CA GLN A 22 -7.19 -23.55 21.22
C GLN A 22 -6.65 -22.36 22.02
N SER A 23 -5.93 -22.61 23.13
CA SER A 23 -5.32 -21.56 23.95
C SER A 23 -4.28 -20.76 23.16
N ARG A 24 -3.43 -21.45 22.40
CA ARG A 24 -2.41 -20.82 21.54
C ARG A 24 -3.02 -20.03 20.39
N LEU A 25 -4.08 -20.53 19.77
CA LEU A 25 -4.83 -19.81 18.74
C LEU A 25 -5.46 -18.55 19.32
N ARG A 26 -6.13 -18.65 20.48
CA ARG A 26 -6.71 -17.48 21.16
C ARG A 26 -5.64 -16.44 21.48
N LYS A 27 -4.49 -16.86 22.00
CA LYS A 27 -3.36 -15.97 22.31
C LYS A 27 -2.76 -15.35 21.04
N TYR A 28 -2.64 -16.12 19.97
CA TYR A 28 -2.18 -15.62 18.67
C TYR A 28 -3.10 -14.50 18.16
N PHE A 29 -4.41 -14.75 18.09
CA PHE A 29 -5.36 -13.77 17.57
C PHE A 29 -5.60 -12.58 18.51
N ALA A 30 -5.45 -12.76 19.82
CA ALA A 30 -5.47 -11.65 20.78
C ALA A 30 -4.32 -10.66 20.52
N GLY A 31 -3.14 -11.14 20.11
CA GLY A 31 -1.99 -10.31 19.76
C GLY A 31 -1.87 -9.93 18.28
N ASN A 32 -2.81 -10.37 17.42
CA ASN A 32 -2.80 -10.14 15.97
C ASN A 32 -4.24 -9.93 15.46
N ILE A 33 -5.00 -9.02 16.10
CA ILE A 33 -6.43 -8.80 15.83
C ILE A 33 -6.64 -8.40 14.36
N GLU A 34 -5.72 -7.61 13.80
CA GLU A 34 -5.72 -7.18 12.41
C GLU A 34 -5.61 -8.34 11.40
N LYS A 35 -5.06 -9.48 11.82
CA LYS A 35 -4.92 -10.67 10.97
C LYS A 35 -6.18 -11.53 10.91
N ILE A 36 -7.18 -11.28 11.76
CA ILE A 36 -8.41 -12.08 11.79
C ILE A 36 -9.13 -12.06 10.44
N ASN A 37 -9.28 -10.87 9.83
CA ASN A 37 -9.94 -10.75 8.52
C ASN A 37 -9.17 -11.51 7.43
N VAL A 38 -7.84 -11.40 7.45
CA VAL A 38 -6.94 -12.10 6.51
C VAL A 38 -7.10 -13.61 6.65
N VAL A 39 -7.00 -14.14 7.88
CA VAL A 39 -7.15 -15.58 8.15
C VAL A 39 -8.52 -16.09 7.73
N VAL A 40 -9.58 -15.35 8.05
CA VAL A 40 -10.96 -15.74 7.69
C VAL A 40 -11.17 -15.72 6.18
N ALA A 41 -10.58 -14.77 5.46
CA ALA A 41 -10.63 -14.73 4.00
C ALA A 41 -9.95 -15.96 3.35
N PHE A 42 -8.97 -16.57 4.03
CA PHE A 42 -8.27 -17.77 3.55
C PHE A 42 -8.96 -19.10 3.88
N LEU A 43 -9.75 -19.18 4.97
CA LEU A 43 -10.40 -20.44 5.38
C LEU A 43 -11.24 -21.13 4.28
N PRO A 44 -11.96 -20.41 3.40
CA PRO A 44 -12.66 -21.03 2.27
C PRO A 44 -11.76 -21.65 1.19
N SER A 45 -10.47 -21.32 1.16
CA SER A 45 -9.52 -21.84 0.17
C SER A 45 -9.09 -23.29 0.45
N TYR A 46 -9.40 -23.82 1.63
CA TYR A 46 -9.11 -25.18 2.05
C TYR A 46 -10.37 -26.05 1.93
N LYS A 47 -10.26 -27.15 1.19
CA LYS A 47 -11.39 -28.02 0.82
C LYS A 47 -11.72 -29.04 1.91
N THR A 48 -10.76 -29.39 2.76
CA THR A 48 -10.95 -30.36 3.84
C THR A 48 -10.76 -29.74 5.22
N ASP A 49 -11.33 -30.39 6.23
CA ASP A 49 -11.15 -29.97 7.62
C ASP A 49 -9.71 -30.17 8.10
N ASP A 50 -9.02 -31.18 7.59
CA ASP A 50 -7.60 -31.40 7.90
C ASP A 50 -6.71 -30.31 7.31
N GLU A 51 -7.02 -29.80 6.11
CA GLU A 51 -6.34 -28.66 5.51
C GLU A 51 -6.56 -27.37 6.33
N LYS A 52 -7.81 -27.08 6.71
CA LYS A 52 -8.13 -25.93 7.58
C LYS A 52 -7.47 -26.04 8.95
N ARG A 53 -7.44 -27.26 9.51
CA ARG A 53 -6.77 -27.56 10.78
C ARG A 53 -5.27 -27.33 10.65
N GLY A 54 -4.64 -27.88 9.62
CA GLY A 54 -3.22 -27.69 9.33
C GLY A 54 -2.85 -26.22 9.15
N PHE A 55 -3.68 -25.46 8.43
CA PHE A 55 -3.56 -24.02 8.25
C PHE A 55 -3.55 -23.24 9.57
N LEU A 56 -4.52 -23.47 10.44
CA LEU A 56 -4.57 -22.80 11.75
C LEU A 56 -3.44 -23.27 12.68
N LYS A 57 -3.02 -24.54 12.62
CA LYS A 57 -1.84 -25.02 13.39
C LYS A 57 -0.55 -24.31 12.96
N LEU A 58 -0.41 -23.92 11.70
CA LEU A 58 0.76 -23.19 11.21
C LEU A 58 0.92 -21.81 11.89
N LEU A 59 -0.19 -21.14 12.20
CA LEU A 59 -0.18 -19.84 12.90
C LEU A 59 0.47 -19.94 14.29
N ILE A 60 0.31 -21.10 14.94
CA ILE A 60 0.81 -21.33 16.30
C ILE A 60 2.13 -22.11 16.32
N SER A 61 2.61 -22.66 15.20
CA SER A 61 3.80 -23.51 15.15
C SER A 61 5.13 -22.75 15.10
N THR A 62 5.15 -21.51 14.61
CA THR A 62 6.38 -20.70 14.39
C THR A 62 6.91 -19.98 15.64
N HIS A 63 6.28 -20.13 16.80
CA HIS A 63 6.66 -19.41 18.03
C HIS A 63 7.33 -20.25 19.12
N ALA A 64 7.65 -21.52 18.85
CA ALA A 64 8.25 -22.39 19.86
C ALA A 64 9.79 -22.44 19.88
N LYS A 65 10.50 -21.89 18.89
CA LYS A 65 11.97 -22.01 18.80
C LYS A 65 12.64 -20.69 18.40
N HIS A 66 12.68 -19.77 19.35
CA HIS A 66 13.66 -18.70 19.58
C HIS A 66 12.98 -17.67 20.47
N ARG A 67 13.28 -17.71 21.78
CA ARG A 67 13.09 -16.56 22.67
C ARG A 67 14.37 -15.71 22.61
N PRO A 68 14.47 -14.69 21.75
CA PRO A 68 15.15 -13.49 22.18
C PRO A 68 14.28 -12.84 23.26
N LYS A 69 14.89 -12.26 24.30
CA LYS A 69 14.17 -11.45 25.30
C LYS A 69 13.33 -10.41 24.54
N LYS A 70 12.01 -10.61 24.51
CA LYS A 70 11.07 -9.60 24.04
C LYS A 70 11.06 -8.52 25.12
N HIS A 71 11.34 -7.29 24.73
CA HIS A 71 10.62 -6.18 25.34
C HIS A 71 9.34 -6.03 24.51
N THR A 72 8.19 -6.33 25.11
CA THR A 72 6.89 -6.05 24.45
C THR A 72 6.69 -4.53 24.36
N ALA A 73 5.84 -4.07 23.44
CA ALA A 73 5.45 -2.66 23.38
C ALA A 73 4.86 -2.18 24.72
N GLU A 74 4.22 -3.09 25.47
CA GLU A 74 3.68 -2.88 26.82
C GLU A 74 4.79 -2.77 27.89
N GLU A 75 5.86 -3.56 27.82
CA GLU A 75 7.01 -3.44 28.75
C GLU A 75 7.85 -2.17 28.46
N LEU A 76 7.97 -1.77 27.19
CA LEU A 76 8.56 -0.49 26.80
C LEU A 76 7.70 0.69 27.23
N ARG A 77 6.37 0.58 27.09
CA ARG A 77 5.42 1.55 27.67
C ARG A 77 5.63 1.66 29.17
N ALA A 78 5.66 0.54 29.90
CA ALA A 78 5.85 0.55 31.35
C ALA A 78 7.21 1.12 31.80
N GLN A 79 8.29 0.88 31.05
CA GLN A 79 9.61 1.45 31.34
C GLN A 79 9.68 2.96 31.05
N LEU A 80 9.01 3.45 30.02
CA LEU A 80 9.02 4.87 29.62
C LEU A 80 7.96 5.70 30.38
N GLU A 81 6.79 5.13 30.70
CA GLU A 81 5.75 5.71 31.57
C GLU A 81 6.25 5.94 33.01
N SER A 82 7.31 5.24 33.43
CA SER A 82 7.98 5.48 34.71
C SER A 82 8.73 6.82 34.76
N VAL A 83 8.92 7.47 33.60
CA VAL A 83 9.51 8.80 33.43
C VAL A 83 8.39 9.76 33.01
N LYS A 84 7.58 10.21 33.97
CA LYS A 84 6.51 11.19 33.71
C LYS A 84 7.09 12.54 33.30
N LEU A 85 6.85 12.96 32.06
CA LEU A 85 6.90 14.33 31.57
C LEU A 85 5.74 14.50 30.57
N ASP A 86 5.15 15.71 30.53
CA ASP A 86 4.02 16.27 29.75
C ASP A 86 3.43 15.59 28.46
N GLU A 87 2.31 16.14 27.94
CA GLU A 87 1.63 15.66 26.71
C GLU A 87 2.54 15.63 25.45
N GLU A 88 3.57 16.48 25.40
CA GLU A 88 4.53 16.51 24.29
C GLU A 88 5.42 15.27 24.30
N SER A 89 5.83 14.82 25.50
CA SER A 89 6.55 13.55 25.72
C SER A 89 5.75 12.33 25.25
N ASP A 90 4.43 12.29 25.49
CA ASP A 90 3.57 11.17 25.08
C ASP A 90 3.44 11.06 23.54
N LEU A 91 3.30 12.18 22.84
CA LEU A 91 3.25 12.22 21.36
C LEU A 91 4.60 11.82 20.74
N LEU A 92 5.71 12.26 21.34
CA LEU A 92 7.05 11.84 20.94
C LEU A 92 7.26 10.34 21.17
N LEU A 93 6.75 9.81 22.28
CA LEU A 93 6.79 8.38 22.60
C LEU A 93 5.98 7.55 21.59
N GLU A 94 4.75 7.94 21.26
CA GLU A 94 3.94 7.25 20.25
C GLU A 94 4.64 7.21 18.89
N SER A 95 5.21 8.35 18.47
CA SER A 95 5.97 8.44 17.22
C SER A 95 7.20 7.52 17.22
N GLU A 96 7.94 7.46 18.33
CA GLU A 96 9.09 6.56 18.47
C GLU A 96 8.66 5.08 18.46
N ILE A 97 7.51 4.75 19.08
CA ILE A 97 6.94 3.40 19.05
C ILE A 97 6.61 2.99 17.60
N LYS A 98 5.95 3.86 16.82
CA LYS A 98 5.64 3.56 15.41
C LYS A 98 6.91 3.39 14.58
N ARG A 99 7.90 4.27 14.77
CA ARG A 99 9.21 4.16 14.09
C ARG A 99 9.89 2.82 14.38
N ARG A 100 9.97 2.41 15.65
CA ARG A 100 10.54 1.12 16.06
C ARG A 100 9.75 -0.08 15.53
N LYS A 101 8.41 0.01 15.50
CA LYS A 101 7.53 -1.00 14.91
C LYS A 101 7.85 -1.18 13.43
N ARG A 102 7.96 -0.09 12.66
CA ARG A 102 8.30 -0.12 11.24
C ARG A 102 9.66 -0.75 10.98
N GLU A 103 10.69 -0.35 11.73
CA GLU A 103 12.04 -0.91 11.61
C GLU A 103 12.09 -2.40 12.01
N LYS A 104 11.29 -2.82 13.00
CA LYS A 104 11.14 -4.23 13.35
C LYS A 104 10.51 -5.02 12.19
N GLU A 105 9.41 -4.52 11.62
CA GLU A 105 8.76 -5.16 10.47
C GLU A 105 9.69 -5.25 9.27
N TYR A 106 10.48 -4.20 9.01
CA TYR A 106 11.50 -4.20 7.97
C TYR A 106 12.52 -5.32 8.16
N ARG A 107 13.12 -5.42 9.37
CA ARG A 107 14.06 -6.49 9.70
C ARG A 107 13.42 -7.88 9.60
N GLU A 108 12.16 -8.02 9.99
CA GLU A 108 11.42 -9.27 9.83
C GLU A 108 11.27 -9.61 8.34
N THR A 109 10.83 -8.67 7.50
CA THR A 109 10.70 -8.84 6.04
C THR A 109 12.03 -9.23 5.38
N VAL A 110 13.14 -8.58 5.77
CA VAL A 110 14.49 -8.94 5.30
C VAL A 110 14.85 -10.36 5.70
N ASN A 111 14.72 -10.70 7.00
CA ASN A 111 15.02 -12.03 7.52
C ASN A 111 14.17 -13.14 6.87
N ILE A 112 12.90 -12.84 6.58
CA ILE A 112 11.99 -13.73 5.87
C ILE A 112 12.52 -13.99 4.46
N GLY A 113 12.88 -12.95 3.71
CA GLY A 113 13.44 -13.11 2.36
C GLY A 113 14.75 -13.91 2.38
N LEU A 114 15.61 -13.71 3.38
CA LEU A 114 16.84 -14.51 3.57
C LEU A 114 16.56 -15.98 3.86
N LYS A 115 15.52 -16.27 4.66
CA LYS A 115 15.16 -17.63 5.11
C LYS A 115 14.23 -18.37 4.16
N ALA A 116 13.58 -17.67 3.24
CA ALA A 116 12.70 -18.28 2.26
C ALA A 116 13.48 -19.36 1.51
N LYS A 117 13.22 -20.63 1.87
CA LYS A 117 13.77 -21.76 1.13
C LYS A 117 13.14 -21.72 -0.25
N PHE A 118 13.98 -21.63 -1.28
CA PHE A 118 13.56 -21.81 -2.66
C PHE A 118 13.06 -23.23 -2.85
N SER A 119 11.76 -23.40 -2.72
CA SER A 119 11.07 -24.44 -3.44
C SER A 119 10.18 -23.73 -4.44
N LEU A 120 10.17 -24.20 -5.69
CA LEU A 120 9.13 -23.86 -6.67
C LEU A 120 7.73 -23.94 -6.04
N SER A 121 7.55 -24.84 -5.07
CA SER A 121 6.33 -24.96 -4.29
C SER A 121 5.93 -23.70 -3.50
N GLY A 122 6.82 -22.76 -3.21
CA GLY A 122 6.48 -21.49 -2.54
C GLY A 122 5.60 -20.55 -3.38
N ALA A 123 5.71 -20.65 -4.71
CA ALA A 123 4.89 -19.91 -5.67
C ALA A 123 3.63 -20.68 -6.09
N GLU A 124 3.48 -21.95 -5.70
CA GLU A 124 2.22 -22.67 -5.85
C GLU A 124 1.14 -21.90 -5.05
N PRO A 125 -0.04 -21.65 -5.64
CA PRO A 125 -1.05 -20.80 -5.00
C PRO A 125 -1.38 -21.20 -3.55
N SER A 126 -1.58 -22.49 -3.27
CA SER A 126 -1.89 -23.01 -1.94
C SER A 126 -0.80 -22.66 -0.89
N THR A 127 0.46 -22.86 -1.25
CA THR A 127 1.61 -22.53 -0.40
C THR A 127 1.77 -21.02 -0.29
N PHE A 128 1.70 -20.29 -1.41
CA PHE A 128 1.84 -18.83 -1.43
C PHE A 128 0.85 -18.17 -0.47
N PHE A 129 -0.44 -18.51 -0.59
CA PHE A 129 -1.50 -17.97 0.28
C PHE A 129 -1.29 -18.31 1.75
N THR A 130 -0.77 -19.50 2.04
CA THR A 130 -0.38 -19.89 3.39
C THR A 130 0.77 -19.01 3.91
N THR A 131 1.78 -18.71 3.09
CA THR A 131 2.88 -17.82 3.47
C THR A 131 2.46 -16.36 3.62
N GLN A 132 1.42 -15.89 2.93
CA GLN A 132 0.95 -14.51 3.01
C GLN A 132 0.49 -14.10 4.43
N MET A 133 0.06 -15.05 5.27
CA MET A 133 -0.38 -14.76 6.64
C MET A 133 0.75 -14.35 7.60
N THR A 134 1.92 -14.95 7.40
CA THR A 134 3.09 -14.71 8.23
C THR A 134 4.03 -13.71 7.57
N ASN A 135 4.11 -13.75 6.24
CA ASN A 135 5.15 -13.13 5.43
C ASN A 135 4.56 -12.47 4.18
N PRO A 136 3.71 -11.44 4.31
CA PRO A 136 2.96 -10.93 3.18
C PRO A 136 3.85 -10.21 2.16
N ILE A 137 3.50 -10.41 0.89
CA ILE A 137 3.85 -9.54 -0.22
C ILE A 137 2.56 -8.81 -0.56
N LEU A 138 2.59 -7.48 -0.47
CA LEU A 138 1.40 -6.66 -0.69
C LEU A 138 1.10 -6.54 -2.19
N ASN A 139 0.46 -7.57 -2.74
CA ASN A 139 0.09 -7.68 -4.16
C ASN A 139 -1.43 -7.75 -4.41
N GLY A 140 -2.25 -7.50 -3.38
CA GLY A 140 -3.70 -7.57 -3.47
C GLY A 140 -4.25 -9.00 -3.58
N ARG A 141 -3.46 -10.02 -3.27
CA ARG A 141 -3.88 -11.43 -3.27
C ARG A 141 -3.62 -12.06 -1.89
N PRO A 142 -4.59 -12.02 -0.95
CA PRO A 142 -5.97 -11.54 -1.10
C PRO A 142 -6.08 -10.00 -1.03
N LEU A 143 -7.27 -9.47 -1.30
CA LEU A 143 -7.52 -8.03 -1.49
C LEU A 143 -7.07 -7.20 -0.28
N GLU A 144 -7.16 -7.74 0.93
CA GLU A 144 -6.73 -7.10 2.18
C GLU A 144 -5.21 -6.87 2.23
N LEU A 145 -4.43 -7.56 1.40
CA LEU A 145 -2.98 -7.39 1.23
C LEU A 145 -2.65 -6.50 0.03
N THR A 146 -3.47 -5.49 -0.24
CA THR A 146 -3.15 -4.47 -1.24
C THR A 146 -2.15 -3.48 -0.65
N GLY A 147 -1.02 -3.25 -1.31
CA GLY A 147 -0.04 -2.25 -0.84
C GLY A 147 -0.41 -0.82 -1.26
N PRO A 148 0.31 0.20 -0.75
CA PRO A 148 0.13 1.57 -1.21
C PRO A 148 0.56 1.70 -2.69
N PRO A 149 0.05 2.68 -3.44
CA PRO A 149 0.33 2.83 -4.87
C PRO A 149 1.82 3.05 -5.12
N ILE A 150 2.49 2.19 -5.90
CA ILE A 150 3.94 2.31 -6.09
C ILE A 150 4.37 3.59 -6.84
N THR A 151 3.44 4.22 -7.57
CA THR A 151 3.66 5.47 -8.32
C THR A 151 4.01 6.66 -7.43
N ILE A 152 3.56 6.69 -6.17
CA ILE A 152 3.92 7.76 -5.22
C ILE A 152 5.30 7.54 -4.59
N TYR A 153 5.90 6.36 -4.76
CA TYR A 153 7.22 6.00 -4.21
C TYR A 153 8.35 6.14 -5.23
N ASN A 154 8.08 5.96 -6.51
CA ASN A 154 9.05 6.28 -7.55
C ASN A 154 8.38 6.72 -8.86
N ARG A 155 8.81 7.87 -9.38
CA ARG A 155 8.27 8.49 -10.60
C ARG A 155 8.46 7.64 -11.85
N VAL A 156 9.39 6.69 -11.86
CA VAL A 156 9.62 5.80 -13.02
C VAL A 156 8.37 5.02 -13.39
N PHE A 157 7.58 4.59 -12.41
CA PHE A 157 6.35 3.82 -12.65
C PHE A 157 5.27 4.69 -13.31
N THR A 158 5.08 5.93 -12.84
CA THR A 158 4.16 6.84 -13.51
C THR A 158 4.61 7.15 -14.93
N LYS A 159 5.91 7.42 -15.12
CA LYS A 159 6.45 7.72 -16.46
C LYS A 159 6.28 6.55 -17.44
N PHE A 160 6.45 5.32 -16.97
CA PHE A 160 6.12 4.14 -17.76
C PHE A 160 4.64 4.11 -18.17
N LEU A 161 3.72 4.35 -17.22
CA LEU A 161 2.28 4.38 -17.50
C LEU A 161 1.89 5.52 -18.46
N GLU A 162 2.49 6.70 -18.30
CA GLU A 162 2.30 7.84 -19.21
C GLU A 162 2.73 7.48 -20.63
N ASP A 163 3.95 6.97 -20.80
CA ASP A 163 4.48 6.58 -22.11
C ASP A 163 3.63 5.48 -22.74
N PHE A 164 3.33 4.39 -22.01
CA PHE A 164 2.58 3.25 -22.54
C PHE A 164 1.17 3.61 -22.99
N ASN A 165 0.49 4.50 -22.26
CA ASN A 165 -0.86 4.94 -22.58
C ASN A 165 -0.91 6.12 -23.55
N SER A 166 0.23 6.73 -23.90
CA SER A 166 0.29 7.84 -24.84
C SER A 166 0.30 7.34 -26.28
N ILE A 167 -0.76 7.62 -27.03
CA ILE A 167 -0.79 7.37 -28.48
C ILE A 167 0.20 8.25 -29.25
N GLU A 168 0.68 9.32 -28.62
CA GLU A 168 1.66 10.26 -29.16
C GLU A 168 3.11 9.85 -28.84
N LEU A 169 3.33 8.75 -28.10
CA LEU A 169 4.67 8.25 -27.84
C LEU A 169 5.36 7.93 -29.16
N GLU A 170 6.43 8.65 -29.46
CA GLU A 170 7.28 8.36 -30.60
C GLU A 170 7.95 6.99 -30.40
N VAL A 171 7.65 6.06 -31.30
CA VAL A 171 8.24 4.73 -31.35
C VAL A 171 9.32 4.73 -32.44
N PRO A 172 10.59 4.56 -32.08
CA PRO A 172 11.67 4.58 -33.06
C PRO A 172 11.58 3.43 -34.08
N PRO A 173 12.10 3.62 -35.31
CA PRO A 173 12.01 2.61 -36.38
C PRO A 173 12.58 1.24 -36.02
N ASP A 174 13.65 1.19 -35.22
CA ASP A 174 14.26 -0.07 -34.75
C ASP A 174 13.31 -0.88 -33.87
N ILE A 175 12.49 -0.21 -33.03
CA ILE A 175 11.46 -0.89 -32.24
C ILE A 175 10.32 -1.37 -33.15
N LEU A 176 9.90 -0.58 -34.14
CA LEU A 176 8.84 -0.97 -35.08
C LEU A 176 9.23 -2.21 -35.90
N GLU A 177 10.47 -2.25 -36.38
CA GLU A 177 11.03 -3.40 -37.08
C GLU A 177 11.08 -4.63 -36.17
N TRP A 178 11.60 -4.46 -34.95
CA TRP A 178 11.73 -5.53 -33.96
C TRP A 178 10.40 -6.08 -33.43
N VAL A 179 9.31 -5.30 -33.45
CA VAL A 179 8.00 -5.72 -32.90
C VAL A 179 7.46 -6.97 -33.61
N MET A 180 7.73 -7.12 -34.90
CA MET A 180 7.29 -8.31 -35.64
C MET A 180 8.06 -9.55 -35.20
N ASP A 181 9.35 -9.42 -34.88
CA ASP A 181 10.16 -10.52 -34.38
C ASP A 181 9.64 -11.01 -33.02
N ILE A 182 9.40 -10.11 -32.05
CA ILE A 182 8.90 -10.51 -30.73
C ILE A 182 7.52 -11.16 -30.80
N ILE A 183 6.63 -10.69 -31.70
CA ILE A 183 5.33 -11.31 -31.94
C ILE A 183 5.53 -12.73 -32.50
N SER A 184 6.38 -12.88 -33.52
CA SER A 184 6.67 -14.18 -34.13
C SER A 184 7.28 -15.15 -33.11
N THR A 185 8.33 -14.74 -32.40
CA THR A 185 9.00 -15.54 -31.37
C THR A 185 8.03 -15.94 -30.27
N SER A 186 7.16 -15.04 -29.82
CA SER A 186 6.24 -15.32 -28.72
C SER A 186 5.11 -16.28 -29.12
N THR A 187 4.69 -16.25 -30.39
CA THR A 187 3.62 -17.12 -30.92
C THR A 187 4.11 -18.47 -31.44
N ASP A 188 5.42 -18.70 -31.46
CA ASP A 188 6.01 -19.96 -31.92
C ASP A 188 5.75 -21.13 -30.95
N LYS A 189 5.98 -22.34 -31.44
CA LYS A 189 5.78 -23.59 -30.71
C LYS A 189 7.07 -23.98 -30.00
N TYR A 190 6.95 -24.18 -28.68
CA TYR A 190 8.06 -24.64 -27.86
C TYR A 190 7.69 -25.93 -27.14
N LEU A 191 8.62 -26.90 -27.15
CA LEU A 191 8.45 -28.18 -26.48
C LEU A 191 8.47 -28.06 -24.95
N ASN A 192 9.17 -27.06 -24.41
CA ASN A 192 9.35 -26.83 -22.98
C ASN A 192 9.60 -25.34 -22.67
N GLU A 193 9.59 -25.02 -21.38
CA GLU A 193 9.78 -23.67 -20.83
C GLU A 193 11.15 -23.08 -21.20
N ASP A 194 12.23 -23.84 -21.01
CA ASP A 194 13.59 -23.42 -21.32
C ASP A 194 13.73 -22.98 -22.80
N GLY A 195 13.16 -23.75 -23.73
CA GLY A 195 13.18 -23.43 -25.15
C GLY A 195 12.50 -22.10 -25.45
N ARG A 196 11.33 -21.85 -24.87
CA ARG A 196 10.63 -20.57 -24.99
C ARG A 196 11.45 -19.44 -24.40
N MET A 197 11.94 -19.60 -23.17
CA MET A 197 12.60 -18.53 -22.44
C MET A 197 13.98 -18.18 -22.98
N ASN A 198 14.71 -19.13 -23.56
CA ASN A 198 15.95 -18.84 -24.29
C ASN A 198 15.67 -17.95 -25.51
N ASN A 199 14.69 -18.32 -26.35
CA ASN A 199 14.34 -17.53 -27.53
C ASN A 199 13.77 -16.14 -27.15
N MET A 200 12.90 -16.09 -26.14
CA MET A 200 12.39 -14.83 -25.59
C MET A 200 13.51 -13.96 -25.01
N GLY A 201 14.47 -14.54 -24.31
CA GLY A 201 15.63 -13.85 -23.76
C GLY A 201 16.51 -13.25 -24.86
N GLU A 202 16.80 -14.02 -25.91
CA GLU A 202 17.56 -13.56 -27.07
C GLU A 202 16.89 -12.37 -27.75
N ILE A 203 15.59 -12.47 -28.05
CA ILE A 203 14.89 -11.39 -28.75
C ILE A 203 14.76 -10.12 -27.89
N LEU A 204 14.50 -10.25 -26.58
CA LEU A 204 14.44 -9.12 -25.65
C LEU A 204 15.81 -8.46 -25.46
N SER A 205 16.90 -9.24 -25.52
CA SER A 205 18.26 -8.71 -25.37
C SER A 205 18.64 -7.73 -26.48
N LYS A 206 18.04 -7.85 -27.67
CA LYS A 206 18.26 -6.93 -28.80
C LYS A 206 17.85 -5.49 -28.47
N ILE A 207 16.80 -5.29 -27.65
CA ILE A 207 16.28 -3.96 -27.31
C ILE A 207 16.70 -3.46 -25.93
N PHE A 208 16.93 -4.38 -24.98
CA PHE A 208 17.25 -4.02 -23.59
C PHE A 208 18.73 -4.19 -23.23
N GLY A 209 19.54 -4.72 -24.16
CA GLY A 209 20.93 -5.07 -23.95
C GLY A 209 21.08 -6.40 -23.20
N THR A 210 22.23 -6.60 -22.55
CA THR A 210 22.53 -7.86 -21.86
C THR A 210 21.48 -8.21 -20.82
N ILE A 211 20.77 -9.31 -21.06
CA ILE A 211 19.88 -9.98 -20.10
C ILE A 211 20.67 -11.18 -19.56
N ALA A 212 21.01 -11.13 -18.28
CA ALA A 212 21.79 -12.19 -17.66
C ALA A 212 20.86 -13.33 -17.22
N LEU A 213 21.19 -14.56 -17.62
CA LEU A 213 20.73 -15.75 -16.91
C LEU A 213 21.58 -15.85 -15.65
N THR A 214 20.99 -15.60 -14.49
CA THR A 214 21.74 -15.62 -13.23
C THR A 214 21.18 -16.69 -12.32
N SER A 215 22.06 -17.48 -11.70
CA SER A 215 21.72 -18.26 -10.51
C SER A 215 22.25 -17.53 -9.27
N TYR A 216 21.36 -17.17 -8.34
CA TYR A 216 21.77 -16.53 -7.08
C TYR A 216 21.46 -17.44 -5.90
N GLY A 217 22.48 -18.19 -5.45
CA GLY A 217 22.39 -19.11 -4.30
C GLY A 217 21.42 -20.29 -4.50
N LYS A 218 21.83 -21.51 -4.13
CA LYS A 218 20.99 -22.74 -4.06
C LYS A 218 19.84 -22.85 -5.09
N GLY A 219 20.11 -22.62 -6.39
CA GLY A 219 19.19 -22.98 -7.47
C GLY A 219 18.08 -22.00 -7.84
N CYS A 220 18.15 -20.72 -7.46
CA CYS A 220 17.23 -19.70 -8.00
C CYS A 220 17.66 -19.30 -9.42
N LEU A 221 16.97 -19.81 -10.44
CA LEU A 221 17.15 -19.42 -11.84
C LEU A 221 16.08 -18.40 -12.20
N TYR A 222 16.49 -17.20 -12.59
CA TYR A 222 15.61 -16.25 -13.28
C TYR A 222 15.71 -16.55 -14.77
N ASP A 223 14.60 -16.46 -15.49
CA ASP A 223 14.63 -16.57 -16.94
C ASP A 223 15.28 -15.34 -17.61
N GLY A 224 15.36 -14.22 -16.88
CA GLY A 224 16.15 -13.08 -17.30
C GLY A 224 16.28 -12.02 -16.22
N LEU A 225 17.45 -11.36 -16.21
CA LEU A 225 17.75 -10.30 -15.27
C LEU A 225 18.38 -9.10 -15.97
N LEU A 226 17.86 -7.91 -15.67
CA LEU A 226 18.44 -6.63 -16.05
C LEU A 226 18.96 -5.90 -14.81
N THR A 227 20.17 -5.36 -14.91
CA THR A 227 20.84 -4.69 -13.80
C THR A 227 21.30 -3.26 -14.14
N ALA A 228 21.44 -2.45 -13.10
CA ALA A 228 22.14 -1.17 -13.11
C ALA A 228 23.31 -1.20 -12.13
N LYS A 229 24.39 -0.46 -12.40
CA LYS A 229 25.53 -0.35 -11.50
C LYS A 229 25.27 0.72 -10.44
N VAL A 230 25.62 0.42 -9.19
CA VAL A 230 25.63 1.38 -8.08
C VAL A 230 26.99 1.26 -7.39
N GLY A 231 27.96 2.05 -7.84
CA GLY A 231 29.36 1.82 -7.47
C GLY A 231 29.82 0.41 -7.86
N LEU A 232 30.22 -0.40 -6.87
CA LEU A 232 30.63 -1.80 -7.06
C LEU A 232 29.47 -2.81 -6.98
N LEU A 233 28.27 -2.35 -6.63
CA LEU A 233 27.09 -3.19 -6.45
C LEU A 233 26.23 -3.21 -7.73
N ASN A 234 25.34 -4.20 -7.83
CA ASN A 234 24.32 -4.26 -8.87
C ASN A 234 22.95 -4.03 -8.24
N ALA A 235 22.12 -3.22 -8.88
CA ALA A 235 20.70 -3.07 -8.58
C ALA A 235 19.87 -3.82 -9.63
N TYR A 236 18.83 -4.53 -9.20
CA TYR A 236 17.93 -5.21 -10.13
C TYR A 236 16.90 -4.20 -10.64
N ILE A 237 16.94 -3.92 -11.95
CA ILE A 237 16.02 -2.97 -12.58
C ILE A 237 14.88 -3.69 -13.30
N GLY A 238 15.09 -4.94 -13.71
CA GLY A 238 14.11 -5.77 -14.41
C GLY A 238 14.31 -7.25 -14.08
N ILE A 239 13.22 -7.92 -13.70
CA ILE A 239 13.19 -9.38 -13.47
C ILE A 239 12.23 -9.98 -14.49
N ILE A 240 12.66 -11.01 -15.22
CA ILE A 240 11.84 -11.74 -16.19
C ILE A 240 11.58 -13.14 -15.62
N GLU A 241 10.31 -13.53 -15.60
CA GLU A 241 9.86 -14.87 -15.22
C GLU A 241 8.85 -15.40 -16.25
N GLY A 242 9.08 -16.62 -16.70
CA GLY A 242 8.44 -17.25 -17.82
C GLY A 242 7.70 -18.54 -17.46
N LYS A 243 6.68 -18.88 -18.24
CA LYS A 243 6.15 -20.25 -18.35
C LYS A 243 5.89 -20.58 -19.81
N ASN A 244 5.98 -21.87 -20.16
CA ASN A 244 5.78 -22.29 -21.55
C ASN A 244 4.38 -21.90 -22.07
N GLU A 245 3.35 -22.07 -21.27
CA GLU A 245 1.96 -21.71 -21.58
C GLU A 245 1.21 -21.28 -20.32
N ILE A 246 0.03 -20.67 -20.48
CA ILE A 246 -0.89 -20.46 -19.36
C ILE A 246 -1.22 -21.83 -18.75
N VAL A 247 -1.18 -21.94 -17.42
CA VAL A 247 -1.36 -23.18 -16.62
C VAL A 247 -0.18 -24.16 -16.62
N SER A 248 0.88 -23.93 -17.40
CA SER A 248 2.09 -24.78 -17.32
C SER A 248 2.94 -24.46 -16.08
N GLY A 249 3.65 -25.46 -15.54
CA GLY A 249 4.63 -25.29 -14.46
C GLY A 249 4.09 -25.25 -13.02
N GLY A 250 2.77 -25.29 -12.81
CA GLY A 250 2.15 -25.39 -11.47
C GLY A 250 2.26 -24.15 -10.59
N THR A 251 3.01 -23.13 -11.01
CA THR A 251 3.20 -21.86 -10.31
C THR A 251 2.72 -20.68 -11.17
N ASP A 252 2.32 -19.62 -10.50
CA ASP A 252 2.01 -18.35 -11.14
C ASP A 252 3.32 -17.53 -11.28
N PRO A 253 3.75 -17.16 -12.50
CA PRO A 253 5.03 -16.46 -12.71
C PRO A 253 5.05 -15.08 -12.03
N SER A 254 3.90 -14.44 -11.84
CA SER A 254 3.83 -13.17 -11.10
C SER A 254 4.13 -13.36 -9.61
N LEU A 255 3.67 -14.46 -9.01
CA LEU A 255 3.97 -14.81 -7.62
C LEU A 255 5.42 -15.25 -7.46
N GLN A 256 5.93 -16.05 -8.40
CA GLN A 256 7.33 -16.50 -8.41
C GLN A 256 8.30 -15.32 -8.54
N ALA A 257 8.08 -14.43 -9.51
CA ALA A 257 8.88 -13.22 -9.70
C ALA A 257 8.81 -12.26 -8.49
N ALA A 258 7.66 -12.15 -7.83
CA ALA A 258 7.52 -11.35 -6.61
C ALA A 258 8.33 -11.93 -5.44
N ILE A 259 8.37 -13.26 -5.29
CA ILE A 259 9.21 -13.95 -4.30
C ILE A 259 10.68 -13.71 -4.62
N TYR A 260 11.06 -13.79 -5.89
CA TYR A 260 12.40 -13.55 -6.39
C TYR A 260 12.87 -12.12 -6.14
N TYR A 261 12.03 -11.13 -6.44
CA TYR A 261 12.25 -9.73 -6.08
C TYR A 261 12.52 -9.57 -4.57
N ARG A 262 11.65 -10.13 -3.71
CA ARG A 262 11.83 -10.07 -2.26
C ARG A 262 13.13 -10.74 -1.82
N TYR A 263 13.43 -11.93 -2.36
CA TYR A 263 14.61 -12.69 -1.99
C TYR A 263 15.89 -11.91 -2.28
N TYR A 264 16.04 -11.40 -3.50
CA TYR A 264 17.25 -10.71 -3.90
C TYR A 264 17.47 -9.46 -3.05
N TRP A 265 16.44 -8.62 -2.94
CA TRP A 265 16.55 -7.39 -2.18
C TRP A 265 16.76 -7.64 -0.68
N SER A 266 16.40 -8.81 -0.15
CA SER A 266 16.75 -9.22 1.22
C SER A 266 18.21 -9.65 1.42
N GLN A 267 18.99 -9.88 0.36
CA GLN A 267 20.38 -10.33 0.51
C GLN A 267 21.27 -9.27 1.17
N THR A 268 22.32 -9.73 1.87
CA THR A 268 23.30 -8.85 2.53
C THR A 268 24.12 -8.04 1.53
N VAL A 269 24.41 -8.61 0.35
CA VAL A 269 25.18 -7.93 -0.71
C VAL A 269 24.52 -6.65 -1.24
N VAL A 270 23.20 -6.50 -1.10
CA VAL A 270 22.45 -5.32 -1.54
C VAL A 270 21.92 -4.45 -0.40
N GLU A 271 22.30 -4.75 0.84
CA GLU A 271 21.86 -4.01 2.03
C GLU A 271 22.11 -2.51 1.90
N GLN A 272 23.28 -2.10 1.41
CA GLN A 272 23.64 -0.70 1.22
C GLN A 272 22.69 0.04 0.27
N ILE A 273 22.22 -0.62 -0.80
CA ILE A 273 21.25 -0.03 -1.74
C ILE A 273 19.85 -0.01 -1.10
N ARG A 274 19.45 -1.14 -0.50
CA ARG A 274 18.14 -1.32 0.13
C ARG A 274 17.90 -0.32 1.27
N ASP A 275 18.91 0.02 2.04
CA ASP A 275 18.78 0.96 3.14
C ASP A 275 18.72 2.43 2.68
N CYS A 276 19.06 2.73 1.42
CA CYS A 276 19.03 4.08 0.87
C CYS A 276 17.73 4.44 0.14
N CYS A 277 16.96 3.46 -0.35
CA CYS A 277 15.77 3.70 -1.15
C CYS A 277 14.77 2.55 -1.10
N CYS A 278 13.59 2.72 -1.70
CA CYS A 278 12.57 1.68 -1.82
C CYS A 278 12.87 0.61 -2.88
N VAL A 279 14.08 0.59 -3.45
CA VAL A 279 14.60 -0.35 -4.46
C VAL A 279 13.61 -0.71 -5.59
N PRO A 280 13.11 0.28 -6.34
CA PRO A 280 12.14 0.05 -7.40
C PRO A 280 12.67 -0.87 -8.50
N SER A 281 11.91 -1.91 -8.87
CA SER A 281 12.20 -2.79 -10.01
C SER A 281 10.96 -3.01 -10.87
N PHE A 282 11.15 -3.20 -12.17
CA PHE A 282 10.12 -3.79 -13.02
C PHE A 282 10.18 -5.31 -12.96
N ILE A 283 9.03 -5.95 -13.09
CA ILE A 283 8.89 -7.40 -13.19
C ILE A 283 8.09 -7.66 -14.46
N ILE A 284 8.62 -8.50 -15.35
CA ILE A 284 8.01 -8.87 -16.61
C ILE A 284 7.68 -10.35 -16.54
N THR A 285 6.40 -10.70 -16.63
CA THR A 285 5.97 -12.09 -16.67
C THR A 285 5.58 -12.46 -18.08
N ILE A 286 6.06 -13.61 -18.56
CA ILE A 286 5.75 -14.16 -19.87
C ILE A 286 5.10 -15.53 -19.68
N THR A 287 3.91 -15.74 -20.24
CA THR A 287 3.31 -17.08 -20.32
C THR A 287 2.85 -17.27 -21.74
N GLY A 288 3.34 -18.30 -22.44
CA GLY A 288 2.97 -18.47 -23.85
C GLY A 288 3.16 -17.18 -24.68
N PRO A 289 2.17 -16.78 -25.48
CA PRO A 289 2.10 -15.49 -26.17
C PRO A 289 1.54 -14.32 -25.34
N TRP A 290 1.67 -14.31 -24.01
CA TRP A 290 1.13 -13.26 -23.14
C TRP A 290 2.21 -12.63 -22.27
N ILE A 291 2.18 -11.30 -22.17
CA ILE A 291 3.12 -10.51 -21.36
C ILE A 291 2.38 -9.64 -20.36
N CYS A 292 2.92 -9.49 -19.15
CA CYS A 292 2.42 -8.55 -18.16
C CYS A 292 3.60 -7.86 -17.47
N VAL A 293 3.44 -6.55 -17.22
CA VAL A 293 4.44 -5.74 -16.52
C VAL A 293 3.90 -5.38 -15.13
N LEU A 294 4.69 -5.68 -14.11
CA LEU A 294 4.48 -5.30 -12.73
C LEU A 294 5.61 -4.39 -12.26
N GLY A 295 5.38 -3.66 -11.17
CA GLY A 295 6.41 -2.93 -10.44
C GLY A 295 6.51 -3.43 -9.00
N GLY A 296 7.74 -3.51 -8.49
CA GLY A 296 8.05 -3.87 -7.11
C GLY A 296 8.74 -2.73 -6.36
N ILE A 297 8.37 -2.53 -5.09
CA ILE A 297 9.11 -1.69 -4.13
C ILE A 297 9.28 -2.43 -2.80
N PHE A 298 10.33 -2.12 -2.05
CA PHE A 298 10.65 -2.69 -0.75
C PHE A 298 10.59 -1.60 0.32
N LEU A 299 9.54 -1.61 1.14
CA LEU A 299 9.36 -0.73 2.29
C LEU A 299 9.63 -1.54 3.58
N ASN A 300 8.88 -1.32 4.65
CA ASN A 300 8.80 -2.29 5.77
C ASN A 300 8.19 -3.63 5.33
N ARG A 301 7.43 -3.63 4.24
CA ARG A 301 6.92 -4.82 3.52
C ARG A 301 7.20 -4.67 2.04
N VAL A 302 7.25 -5.80 1.34
CA VAL A 302 7.35 -5.79 -0.14
C VAL A 302 5.99 -5.49 -0.73
N VAL A 303 5.94 -4.59 -1.72
CA VAL A 303 4.76 -4.25 -2.49
C VAL A 303 5.03 -4.60 -3.94
N VAL A 304 4.14 -5.36 -4.57
CA VAL A 304 4.22 -5.69 -6.00
C VAL A 304 2.87 -5.42 -6.63
N GLN A 305 2.81 -4.58 -7.66
CA GLN A 305 1.55 -4.19 -8.30
C GLN A 305 1.62 -4.37 -9.81
N PRO A 306 0.55 -4.88 -10.45
CA PRO A 306 0.45 -4.86 -11.90
C PRO A 306 0.38 -3.42 -12.41
N LEU A 307 1.18 -3.13 -13.45
CA LEU A 307 1.18 -1.85 -14.16
C LEU A 307 0.43 -1.95 -15.49
N THR A 308 0.33 -3.15 -16.05
CA THR A 308 -0.47 -3.45 -17.25
C THR A 308 -1.50 -4.54 -16.98
N ASP A 309 -2.47 -4.66 -17.87
CA ASP A 309 -3.20 -5.91 -18.09
C ASP A 309 -2.26 -7.00 -18.64
N ILE A 310 -2.77 -8.22 -18.79
CA ILE A 310 -2.09 -9.28 -19.53
C ILE A 310 -2.27 -8.97 -21.02
N ILE A 311 -1.19 -8.53 -21.68
CA ILE A 311 -1.18 -8.10 -23.07
C ILE A 311 -0.93 -9.31 -23.97
N PRO A 312 -1.84 -9.63 -24.90
CA PRO A 312 -1.61 -10.69 -25.88
C PRO A 312 -0.63 -10.23 -26.96
N LEU A 313 0.33 -11.09 -27.28
CA LEU A 313 1.18 -10.99 -28.47
C LEU A 313 0.61 -11.82 -29.64
N THR A 314 -0.39 -12.66 -29.37
CA THR A 314 -1.22 -13.32 -30.39
C THR A 314 -2.28 -12.34 -30.94
N ILE A 315 -1.84 -11.44 -31.82
CA ILE A 315 -2.69 -10.38 -32.39
C ILE A 315 -2.91 -10.56 -33.89
N ASN A 316 -3.89 -9.84 -34.44
CA ASN A 316 -3.99 -9.69 -35.88
C ASN A 316 -2.94 -8.66 -36.32
N ILE A 317 -1.85 -9.12 -36.94
CA ILE A 317 -0.77 -8.24 -37.41
C ILE A 317 -1.20 -7.20 -38.46
N ARG A 318 -2.38 -7.37 -39.08
CA ARG A 318 -2.98 -6.37 -39.98
C ARG A 318 -3.72 -5.27 -39.23
N ASN A 319 -3.91 -5.42 -37.92
CA ASN A 319 -4.45 -4.39 -37.06
C ASN A 319 -3.30 -3.55 -36.50
N GLU A 320 -3.04 -2.42 -37.15
CA GLU A 320 -1.96 -1.50 -36.78
C GLU A 320 -2.09 -1.00 -35.35
N ASP A 321 -3.30 -0.81 -34.81
CA ASP A 321 -3.49 -0.36 -33.42
C ASP A 321 -2.96 -1.40 -32.41
N GLN A 322 -3.16 -2.69 -32.70
CA GLN A 322 -2.65 -3.77 -31.86
C GLN A 322 -1.12 -3.86 -31.93
N VAL A 323 -0.55 -3.77 -33.13
CA VAL A 323 0.92 -3.75 -33.34
C VAL A 323 1.53 -2.54 -32.65
N ASN A 324 0.97 -1.35 -32.86
CA ASN A 324 1.43 -0.11 -32.26
C ASN A 324 1.29 -0.11 -30.72
N ARG A 325 0.28 -0.77 -30.15
CA ARG A 325 0.17 -0.96 -28.69
C ARG A 325 1.33 -1.79 -28.15
N ILE A 326 1.73 -2.86 -28.83
CA ILE A 326 2.89 -3.69 -28.45
C ILE A 326 4.18 -2.88 -28.61
N ALA A 327 4.32 -2.13 -29.70
CA ALA A 327 5.47 -1.27 -29.95
C ALA A 327 5.64 -0.21 -28.84
N ARG A 328 4.53 0.45 -28.45
CA ARG A 328 4.52 1.39 -27.32
C ARG A 328 4.87 0.73 -25.99
N LEU A 329 4.41 -0.49 -25.73
CA LEU A 329 4.77 -1.24 -24.50
C LEU A 329 6.29 -1.37 -24.37
N PHE A 330 6.95 -1.88 -25.41
CA PHE A 330 8.39 -2.13 -25.38
C PHE A 330 9.21 -0.84 -25.43
N GLN A 331 8.74 0.18 -26.15
CA GLN A 331 9.35 1.51 -26.10
C GLN A 331 9.26 2.14 -24.71
N ALA A 332 8.08 2.08 -24.06
CA ALA A 332 7.89 2.56 -22.70
C ALA A 332 8.77 1.81 -21.70
N LEU A 333 8.91 0.48 -21.83
CA LEU A 333 9.84 -0.32 -21.01
C LEU A 333 11.29 0.10 -21.23
N ARG A 334 11.72 0.33 -22.48
CA ARG A 334 13.08 0.77 -22.81
C ARG A 334 13.41 2.11 -22.13
N LEU A 335 12.48 3.07 -22.22
CA LEU A 335 12.61 4.36 -21.53
C LEU A 335 12.58 4.21 -20.01
N ALA A 336 11.73 3.33 -19.47
CA ALA A 336 11.64 3.08 -18.05
C ALA A 336 12.94 2.47 -17.49
N PHE A 337 13.54 1.50 -18.18
CA PHE A 337 14.84 0.95 -17.78
C PHE A 337 15.96 2.00 -17.86
N ALA A 338 15.97 2.86 -18.87
CA ALA A 338 16.95 3.95 -18.95
C ALA A 338 16.81 4.93 -17.76
N ARG A 339 15.59 5.32 -17.42
CA ARG A 339 15.30 6.16 -16.24
C ARG A 339 15.69 5.48 -14.93
N LEU A 340 15.44 4.18 -14.80
CA LEU A 340 15.78 3.43 -13.61
C LEU A 340 17.30 3.24 -13.45
N ARG A 341 18.03 3.01 -14.55
CA ARG A 341 19.50 3.05 -14.56
C ARG A 341 20.01 4.42 -14.10
N ASN A 342 19.44 5.51 -14.61
CA ASN A 342 19.82 6.85 -14.18
C ASN A 342 19.55 7.08 -12.68
N PHE A 343 18.39 6.64 -12.18
CA PHE A 343 18.07 6.69 -10.75
C PHE A 343 19.13 5.99 -9.89
N TYR A 344 19.49 4.75 -10.24
CA TYR A 344 20.46 3.97 -9.48
C TYR A 344 21.90 4.49 -9.62
N ASN A 345 22.31 4.94 -10.81
CA ASN A 345 23.63 5.53 -11.02
C ASN A 345 23.85 6.82 -10.19
N ASN A 346 22.77 7.54 -9.88
CA ASN A 346 22.79 8.76 -9.08
C ASN A 346 22.42 8.53 -7.60
N LEU A 347 22.32 7.27 -7.15
CA LEU A 347 21.99 6.96 -5.77
C LEU A 347 23.19 7.24 -4.86
N ASN A 348 22.99 8.11 -3.87
CA ASN A 348 24.03 8.44 -2.90
C ASN A 348 23.99 7.48 -1.70
N LEU A 349 24.95 6.56 -1.64
CA LEU A 349 25.05 5.53 -0.60
C LEU A 349 25.55 6.03 0.77
N THR A 350 25.98 7.30 0.89
CA THR A 350 26.68 7.80 2.09
C THR A 350 25.84 8.66 3.03
N LEU A 351 24.53 8.79 2.81
CA LEU A 351 23.66 9.70 3.58
C LEU A 351 22.73 8.96 4.57
N PRO A 352 23.13 8.75 5.84
CA PRO A 352 22.32 8.04 6.84
C PRO A 352 20.99 8.74 7.18
N GLY A 353 20.87 10.06 6.97
CA GLY A 353 19.61 10.80 7.17
C GLY A 353 18.51 10.48 6.16
N GLN A 354 18.80 9.79 5.05
CA GLN A 354 17.79 9.32 4.09
C GLN A 354 17.18 7.97 4.44
N ILE A 355 17.82 7.22 5.36
CA ILE A 355 17.43 5.84 5.69
C ILE A 355 15.98 5.80 6.13
N GLU A 356 15.55 6.65 7.07
CA GLU A 356 14.17 6.61 7.57
C GLU A 356 13.12 7.06 6.54
N GLN A 357 13.53 7.84 5.54
CA GLN A 357 12.63 8.33 4.50
C GLN A 357 12.34 7.28 3.41
N ARG A 358 13.08 6.15 3.36
CA ARG A 358 12.89 5.06 2.38
C ARG A 358 11.51 4.43 2.40
N TYR A 359 10.80 4.59 3.51
CA TYR A 359 9.47 4.02 3.74
C TYR A 359 8.31 4.89 3.26
N PHE A 360 8.59 6.12 2.85
CA PHE A 360 7.58 7.13 2.54
C PHE A 360 7.63 7.54 1.07
N PRO A 361 6.58 8.22 0.56
CA PRO A 361 6.58 8.77 -0.79
C PRO A 361 7.80 9.65 -1.08
N TYR A 362 8.20 9.74 -2.36
CA TYR A 362 9.44 10.43 -2.72
C TYR A 362 9.33 11.97 -2.65
N LEU A 363 8.12 12.52 -2.73
CA LEU A 363 7.86 13.96 -2.66
C LEU A 363 8.03 14.47 -1.23
N ARG A 364 8.86 15.50 -1.08
CA ARG A 364 9.26 16.08 0.21
C ARG A 364 9.28 17.61 0.20
N SER A 365 8.51 18.19 -0.71
CA SER A 365 8.34 19.64 -0.82
C SER A 365 7.02 20.01 -1.47
N PHE A 366 6.56 21.23 -1.23
CA PHE A 366 5.39 21.81 -1.87
C PHE A 366 5.51 23.33 -1.97
N LYS A 367 4.59 23.97 -2.71
CA LYS A 367 4.53 25.43 -2.81
C LYS A 367 3.53 26.02 -1.82
N LEU A 368 3.98 26.97 -1.01
CA LEU A 368 3.15 27.78 -0.13
C LEU A 368 3.42 29.25 -0.43
N ASP A 369 2.41 30.00 -0.88
CA ASP A 369 2.52 31.42 -1.24
C ASP A 369 3.71 31.72 -2.18
N GLY A 370 3.92 30.85 -3.17
CA GLY A 370 5.01 30.93 -4.15
C GLY A 370 6.37 30.40 -3.66
N ARG A 371 6.56 30.23 -2.35
CA ARG A 371 7.79 29.72 -1.74
C ARG A 371 7.81 28.19 -1.72
N ASN A 372 9.00 27.61 -1.87
CA ASN A 372 9.16 26.16 -1.75
C ASN A 372 9.36 25.78 -0.28
N VAL A 373 8.43 25.01 0.27
CA VAL A 373 8.49 24.46 1.62
C VAL A 373 8.93 23.01 1.53
N ASN A 374 10.02 22.67 2.21
CA ASN A 374 10.52 21.31 2.34
C ASN A 374 9.99 20.68 3.62
N PHE A 375 9.83 19.37 3.62
CA PHE A 375 9.41 18.61 4.80
C PHE A 375 10.04 17.22 4.83
N ILE A 376 10.00 16.60 6.01
CA ILE A 376 10.33 15.19 6.21
C ILE A 376 9.12 14.46 6.77
N TYR A 377 8.91 13.22 6.34
CA TYR A 377 7.88 12.37 6.92
C TYR A 377 8.31 11.88 8.30
N ILE A 378 7.38 11.87 9.25
CA ILE A 378 7.62 11.41 10.62
C ILE A 378 7.00 10.01 10.78
N GLU A 379 5.70 9.90 10.56
CA GLU A 379 4.95 8.67 10.86
C GLU A 379 3.65 8.52 10.05
N GLU A 380 3.14 7.29 9.98
CA GLU A 380 1.78 7.00 9.55
C GLU A 380 0.76 7.48 10.59
N LEU A 381 -0.33 8.12 10.14
CA LEU A 381 -1.40 8.58 11.03
C LEU A 381 -2.41 7.47 11.39
N GLU A 382 -2.52 6.47 10.52
CA GLU A 382 -3.30 5.25 10.73
C GLU A 382 -2.38 4.02 10.74
N ASP A 383 -2.69 3.05 11.58
CA ASP A 383 -2.03 1.73 11.64
C ASP A 383 -2.46 0.82 10.46
N ASN A 384 -2.62 1.41 9.27
CA ASN A 384 -3.05 0.75 8.05
C ASN A 384 -2.11 1.12 6.90
N CYS A 385 -1.26 0.17 6.49
CA CYS A 385 -0.26 0.36 5.43
C CYS A 385 -0.83 0.67 4.03
N ILE A 386 -2.15 0.57 3.84
CA ILE A 386 -2.84 0.94 2.59
C ILE A 386 -3.14 2.44 2.54
N ARG A 387 -3.24 3.08 3.72
CA ARG A 387 -3.61 4.49 3.81
C ARG A 387 -2.42 5.36 3.42
N THR A 388 -2.66 6.24 2.48
CA THR A 388 -1.67 7.16 1.92
C THR A 388 -1.72 8.50 2.63
N ILE A 389 -1.63 8.49 3.97
CA ILE A 389 -1.71 9.68 4.82
C ILE A 389 -0.68 9.63 5.94
N TRP A 390 0.09 10.70 6.08
CA TRP A 390 1.24 10.76 6.97
C TRP A 390 1.33 12.09 7.72
N LYS A 391 1.92 12.03 8.91
CA LYS A 391 2.43 13.21 9.62
C LYS A 391 3.81 13.55 9.05
N ALA A 392 4.04 14.82 8.75
CA ALA A 392 5.34 15.34 8.34
C ALA A 392 5.66 16.63 9.07
N ARG A 393 6.93 17.05 9.04
CA ARG A 393 7.41 18.30 9.64
C ARG A 393 8.16 19.11 8.61
N THR A 394 7.83 20.40 8.51
CA THR A 394 8.56 21.32 7.62
C THR A 394 10.00 21.47 8.12
N THR A 395 10.95 21.76 7.23
CA THR A 395 12.38 21.83 7.60
C THR A 395 13.07 23.15 7.26
N ASN A 396 12.42 24.01 6.48
CA ASN A 396 12.96 25.29 6.01
C ASN A 396 12.03 26.48 6.31
N MET A 397 11.30 26.41 7.42
CA MET A 397 10.42 27.47 7.91
C MET A 397 11.00 28.08 9.19
N GLU A 398 10.68 29.35 9.48
CA GLU A 398 11.14 30.06 10.68
C GLU A 398 10.73 29.33 11.97
N ASN A 399 9.48 28.89 12.01
CA ASN A 399 8.97 27.94 13.00
C ASN A 399 8.59 26.67 12.26
N ASN A 400 9.45 25.66 12.26
CA ASN A 400 9.09 24.37 11.68
C ASN A 400 7.85 23.80 12.37
N TYR A 401 6.84 23.39 11.60
CA TYR A 401 5.56 22.91 12.13
C TYR A 401 5.15 21.58 11.50
N ASP A 402 4.25 20.89 12.19
CA ASP A 402 3.71 19.62 11.73
C ASP A 402 2.57 19.83 10.72
N ILE A 403 2.56 18.99 9.70
CA ILE A 403 1.58 18.98 8.61
C ILE A 403 1.07 17.55 8.39
N VAL A 404 -0.09 17.45 7.77
CA VAL A 404 -0.61 16.19 7.22
C VAL A 404 -0.36 16.18 5.73
N VAL A 405 0.23 15.11 5.22
CA VAL A 405 0.42 14.87 3.78
C VAL A 405 -0.44 13.68 3.37
N LYS A 406 -1.41 13.91 2.49
CA LYS A 406 -2.34 12.90 1.99
C LYS A 406 -2.25 12.75 0.48
N PHE A 407 -2.22 11.52 -0.02
CA PHE A 407 -2.35 11.23 -1.45
C PHE A 407 -3.69 10.56 -1.72
N VAL A 408 -4.48 11.08 -2.65
CA VAL A 408 -5.86 10.62 -2.83
C VAL A 408 -6.34 10.79 -4.27
N LYS A 409 -7.17 9.88 -4.79
CA LYS A 409 -7.72 9.98 -6.16
C LYS A 409 -8.80 11.06 -6.30
N ASN A 410 -9.72 11.11 -5.34
CA ASN A 410 -10.85 12.03 -5.34
C ASN A 410 -10.84 12.82 -4.03
N TYR A 411 -10.92 14.15 -4.10
CA TYR A 411 -10.93 15.00 -2.92
C TYR A 411 -11.80 16.22 -3.13
N ASN A 412 -12.75 16.46 -2.23
CA ASN A 412 -13.61 17.63 -2.30
C ASN A 412 -12.97 18.82 -1.58
N ILE A 413 -11.99 19.44 -2.22
CA ILE A 413 -11.29 20.61 -1.66
C ILE A 413 -12.23 21.80 -1.45
N THR A 414 -13.23 21.98 -2.31
CA THR A 414 -14.19 23.09 -2.21
C THR A 414 -15.00 22.97 -0.92
N ALA A 415 -15.58 21.81 -0.65
CA ALA A 415 -16.30 21.55 0.59
C ALA A 415 -15.42 21.72 1.83
N GLN A 416 -14.18 21.22 1.78
CA GLN A 416 -13.26 21.43 2.90
C GLN A 416 -12.91 22.90 3.12
N LYS A 417 -12.67 23.67 2.05
CA LYS A 417 -12.37 25.11 2.15
C LYS A 417 -13.51 25.84 2.85
N ILE A 418 -14.76 25.60 2.43
CA ILE A 418 -15.98 26.14 3.06
C ILE A 418 -15.97 25.87 4.59
N CYS A 419 -15.68 24.64 5.01
CA CYS A 419 -15.59 24.30 6.43
C CYS A 419 -14.40 24.96 7.13
N SER A 420 -13.21 24.96 6.50
CA SER A 420 -11.98 25.46 7.11
C SER A 420 -12.00 26.98 7.32
N GLU A 421 -12.64 27.74 6.41
CA GLU A 421 -12.82 29.19 6.52
C GLU A 421 -13.68 29.58 7.74
N ARG A 422 -14.53 28.66 8.22
CA ARG A 422 -15.31 28.84 9.46
C ARG A 422 -14.76 28.08 10.66
N GLY A 423 -13.56 27.51 10.54
CA GLY A 423 -12.92 26.76 11.62
C GLY A 423 -13.47 25.35 11.87
N TYR A 424 -14.33 24.82 10.98
CA TYR A 424 -14.92 23.47 11.10
C TYR A 424 -14.10 22.36 10.45
N ALA A 425 -13.00 22.68 9.77
CA ALA A 425 -12.03 21.71 9.23
C ALA A 425 -10.61 22.28 9.35
N PRO A 426 -9.55 21.44 9.32
CA PRO A 426 -8.18 21.93 9.22
C PRO A 426 -7.95 22.74 7.94
N LYS A 427 -7.12 23.78 8.02
CA LYS A 427 -6.80 24.61 6.85
C LYS A 427 -6.04 23.80 5.81
N ILE A 428 -6.44 23.93 4.55
CA ILE A 428 -5.68 23.42 3.42
C ILE A 428 -4.49 24.35 3.17
N LEU A 429 -3.28 23.77 3.15
CA LEU A 429 -2.04 24.46 2.85
C LEU A 429 -1.63 24.28 1.38
N TYR A 430 -1.95 23.14 0.78
CA TYR A 430 -1.59 22.83 -0.60
C TYR A 430 -2.52 21.80 -1.23
N GLN A 431 -2.76 21.97 -2.52
CA GLN A 431 -3.22 20.93 -3.43
C GLN A 431 -2.28 20.94 -4.63
N SER A 432 -1.76 19.77 -4.98
CA SER A 432 -0.93 19.61 -6.18
C SER A 432 -1.67 20.13 -7.43
N PRO A 433 -1.00 20.84 -8.36
CA PRO A 433 -1.59 21.17 -9.66
C PRO A 433 -1.81 19.91 -10.51
N THR A 434 -2.56 20.04 -11.60
CA THR A 434 -2.91 18.94 -12.51
C THR A 434 -1.70 18.15 -13.01
N ASP A 435 -0.61 18.84 -13.36
CA ASP A 435 0.60 18.16 -13.87
C ASP A 435 1.24 17.25 -12.83
N GLU A 436 1.24 17.67 -11.56
CA GLU A 436 1.75 16.86 -10.45
C GLU A 436 0.77 15.71 -10.13
N PHE A 437 -0.54 15.96 -10.19
CA PHE A 437 -1.56 14.91 -10.07
C PHE A 437 -1.35 13.79 -11.11
N LEU A 438 -1.08 14.16 -12.36
CA LEU A 438 -0.77 13.21 -13.43
C LEU A 438 0.54 12.47 -13.12
N ALA A 439 1.60 13.21 -12.76
CA ALA A 439 2.92 12.64 -12.43
C ALA A 439 2.93 11.71 -11.20
N LEU A 440 1.90 11.75 -10.36
CA LEU A 440 1.70 10.87 -9.21
C LEU A 440 0.81 9.64 -9.52
N GLY A 441 0.43 9.44 -10.78
CA GLY A 441 -0.43 8.34 -11.18
C GLY A 441 -1.90 8.61 -10.88
N LYS A 442 -2.34 9.87 -11.08
CA LYS A 442 -3.70 10.35 -10.82
C LYS A 442 -4.06 10.33 -9.33
N TYR A 443 -3.12 10.81 -8.50
CA TYR A 443 -3.30 11.06 -7.07
C TYR A 443 -3.01 12.52 -6.76
N TRP A 444 -3.96 13.20 -6.12
CA TRP A 444 -3.74 14.54 -5.57
C TRP A 444 -2.85 14.43 -4.36
N MET A 445 -1.85 15.30 -4.25
CA MET A 445 -1.15 15.55 -3.00
C MET A 445 -1.84 16.71 -2.29
N ILE A 446 -2.46 16.41 -1.15
CA ILE A 446 -3.14 17.37 -0.29
C ILE A 446 -2.29 17.56 0.96
N ILE A 447 -1.98 18.81 1.27
CA ILE A 447 -1.34 19.18 2.54
C ILE A 447 -2.28 20.06 3.33
N MET A 448 -2.44 19.73 4.61
CA MET A 448 -3.25 20.49 5.55
C MET A 448 -2.57 20.59 6.91
N GLU A 449 -3.07 21.47 7.75
CA GLU A 449 -2.61 21.62 9.13
C GLU A 449 -2.77 20.32 9.92
N PHE A 450 -1.79 20.01 10.77
CA PHE A 450 -1.90 18.95 11.76
C PHE A 450 -2.58 19.49 13.02
N VAL A 451 -3.78 19.02 13.32
CA VAL A 451 -4.61 19.51 14.45
C VAL A 451 -5.27 18.34 15.17
N GLY A 452 -5.27 18.34 16.50
CA GLY A 452 -6.10 17.46 17.31
C GLY A 452 -5.85 15.96 17.17
N ILE A 453 -6.76 15.18 17.75
CA ILE A 453 -6.75 13.71 17.78
C ILE A 453 -8.13 13.23 17.35
N SER A 454 -8.23 12.12 16.61
CA SER A 454 -9.53 11.60 16.18
C SER A 454 -10.42 11.20 17.37
N LEU A 455 -11.74 11.37 17.23
CA LEU A 455 -12.71 11.16 18.30
C LEU A 455 -12.71 9.70 18.78
N ASP A 456 -12.55 8.72 17.88
CA ASP A 456 -12.40 7.31 18.25
C ASP A 456 -11.18 7.04 19.14
N LYS A 457 -10.04 7.70 18.89
CA LYS A 457 -8.84 7.59 19.73
C LYS A 457 -9.05 8.23 21.10
N LYS A 458 -9.60 9.46 21.17
CA LYS A 458 -9.93 10.12 22.44
C LYS A 458 -10.91 9.29 23.28
N LEU A 459 -11.90 8.66 22.63
CA LEU A 459 -12.84 7.75 23.28
C LEU A 459 -12.14 6.52 23.87
N ASN A 460 -11.25 5.89 23.11
CA ASN A 460 -10.46 4.75 23.59
C ASN A 460 -9.57 5.13 24.78
N GLN A 461 -9.03 6.34 24.78
CA GLN A 461 -8.23 6.90 25.89
C GLN A 461 -9.08 7.37 27.09
N ARG A 462 -10.42 7.32 26.98
CA ARG A 462 -11.37 7.87 27.97
C ARG A 462 -11.19 9.36 28.26
N ASP A 463 -10.56 10.07 27.34
CA ASP A 463 -10.24 11.49 27.42
C ASP A 463 -11.29 12.34 26.69
N ILE A 464 -12.56 12.11 27.03
CA ILE A 464 -13.68 12.92 26.56
C ILE A 464 -14.35 13.57 27.76
N ARG A 465 -14.53 14.90 27.67
CA ARG A 465 -15.23 15.71 28.67
C ARG A 465 -16.73 15.69 28.35
N PRO A 466 -17.62 15.55 29.34
CA PRO A 466 -19.06 15.61 29.11
C PRO A 466 -19.44 16.99 28.58
N SER A 467 -19.63 17.12 27.28
CA SER A 467 -19.95 18.39 26.64
C SER A 467 -20.65 18.19 25.31
N ASN A 468 -21.59 19.09 25.02
CA ASN A 468 -22.26 19.14 23.73
C ASN A 468 -21.45 19.91 22.67
N PHE A 469 -20.30 20.50 22.98
CA PHE A 469 -19.53 21.30 22.01
C PHE A 469 -19.08 20.48 20.79
N ILE A 470 -18.55 19.26 21.00
CA ILE A 470 -18.14 18.36 19.91
C ILE A 470 -19.33 18.11 18.95
N TYR A 471 -20.49 17.73 19.50
CA TYR A 471 -21.68 17.49 18.69
C TYR A 471 -22.15 18.75 17.97
N ASN A 472 -22.17 19.89 18.67
CA ASN A 472 -22.62 21.16 18.10
C ASN A 472 -21.71 21.63 16.97
N ASP A 473 -20.38 21.53 17.13
CA ASP A 473 -19.42 21.88 16.08
C ASP A 473 -19.61 21.00 14.84
N VAL A 474 -19.74 19.69 15.01
CA VAL A 474 -20.00 18.74 13.91
C VAL A 474 -21.34 19.04 13.25
N LYS A 475 -22.40 19.29 14.02
CA LYS A 475 -23.71 19.64 13.50
C LYS A 475 -23.66 20.92 12.66
N LEU A 476 -23.03 21.98 13.17
CA LEU A 476 -22.88 23.24 12.44
C LEU A 476 -22.04 23.08 11.15
N ALA A 477 -21.01 22.24 11.17
CA ALA A 477 -20.23 21.91 9.99
C ALA A 477 -21.08 21.20 8.92
N ILE A 478 -21.92 20.25 9.31
CA ILE A 478 -22.84 19.57 8.39
C ILE A 478 -23.92 20.53 7.86
N GLU A 479 -24.51 21.36 8.70
CA GLU A 479 -25.48 22.38 8.28
C GLU A 479 -24.86 23.36 7.28
N LEU A 480 -23.60 23.76 7.50
CA LEU A 480 -22.84 24.59 6.57
C LEU A 480 -22.67 23.91 5.22
N LEU A 481 -22.24 22.64 5.19
CA LEU A 481 -22.13 21.88 3.94
C LEU A 481 -23.47 21.76 3.22
N HIS A 482 -24.54 21.45 3.96
CA HIS A 482 -25.89 21.29 3.42
C HIS A 482 -26.43 22.58 2.83
N SER A 483 -26.14 23.73 3.46
CA SER A 483 -26.52 25.04 2.93
C SER A 483 -25.81 25.40 1.61
N ASN A 484 -24.70 24.74 1.31
CA ASN A 484 -23.93 24.87 0.07
C ASN A 484 -24.11 23.66 -0.87
N ASP A 485 -25.17 22.87 -0.67
CA ASP A 485 -25.51 21.67 -1.45
C ASP A 485 -24.46 20.55 -1.46
N TYR A 486 -23.60 20.50 -0.45
CA TYR A 486 -22.69 19.38 -0.20
C TYR A 486 -23.27 18.42 0.82
N VAL A 487 -22.93 17.14 0.65
CA VAL A 487 -23.18 16.03 1.57
C VAL A 487 -21.80 15.49 1.96
N PHE A 488 -21.52 15.35 3.25
CA PHE A 488 -20.24 14.85 3.75
C PHE A 488 -20.09 13.35 3.51
N ALA A 489 -21.19 12.61 3.61
CA ALA A 489 -21.39 11.21 3.23
C ALA A 489 -20.66 10.15 4.06
N ASP A 490 -19.59 10.53 4.78
CA ASP A 490 -18.75 9.62 5.57
C ASP A 490 -18.53 10.11 7.02
N LEU A 491 -19.58 10.61 7.67
CA LEU A 491 -19.50 11.14 9.02
C LEU A 491 -19.37 10.01 10.07
N ARG A 492 -18.13 9.69 10.43
CA ARG A 492 -17.77 8.63 11.39
C ARG A 492 -16.76 9.15 12.41
N LEU A 493 -16.65 8.46 13.55
CA LEU A 493 -15.76 8.85 14.65
C LEU A 493 -14.29 9.10 14.22
N PRO A 494 -13.68 8.28 13.33
CA PRO A 494 -12.31 8.55 12.86
C PRO A 494 -12.17 9.82 12.01
N ASN A 495 -13.27 10.31 11.43
CA ASN A 495 -13.31 11.47 10.55
C ASN A 495 -13.65 12.78 11.29
N ILE A 496 -13.66 12.73 12.63
CA ILE A 496 -13.88 13.87 13.52
C ILE A 496 -12.62 14.04 14.37
N LEU A 497 -11.93 15.16 14.23
CA LEU A 497 -10.82 15.56 15.09
C LEU A 497 -11.34 16.33 16.29
N VAL A 498 -10.81 16.00 17.47
CA VAL A 498 -11.05 16.69 18.74
C VAL A 498 -9.79 17.42 19.16
N TYR A 499 -9.93 18.68 19.56
CA TYR A 499 -8.84 19.50 20.07
C TYR A 499 -9.34 20.34 21.25
N ASP A 500 -8.42 20.75 22.12
CA ASP A 500 -8.73 21.59 23.27
C ASP A 500 -8.56 23.07 22.92
N GLU A 501 -9.56 23.88 23.25
CA GLU A 501 -9.57 25.32 23.08
C GLU A 501 -10.24 25.94 24.31
N ASN A 502 -9.53 26.79 25.05
CA ASN A 502 -10.02 27.43 26.28
C ASN A 502 -10.67 26.41 27.25
N GLU A 503 -9.97 25.29 27.50
CA GLU A 503 -10.42 24.18 28.35
C GLU A 503 -11.68 23.43 27.86
N ARG A 504 -12.09 23.66 26.60
CA ARG A 504 -13.23 22.99 25.98
C ARG A 504 -12.76 22.11 24.82
N GLN A 505 -13.32 20.91 24.75
CA GLN A 505 -13.13 20.04 23.59
C GLN A 505 -14.03 20.49 22.44
N ARG A 506 -13.38 20.92 21.35
CA ARG A 506 -13.98 21.35 20.10
C ARG A 506 -13.76 20.30 19.02
N ALA A 507 -14.51 20.39 17.92
CA ALA A 507 -14.40 19.41 16.84
C ALA A 507 -14.20 20.01 15.45
N LYS A 508 -13.45 19.29 14.61
CA LYS A 508 -13.24 19.58 13.19
C LYS A 508 -13.50 18.32 12.34
N LEU A 509 -14.06 18.49 11.16
CA LEU A 509 -14.23 17.42 10.17
C LEU A 509 -12.95 17.23 9.34
N ILE A 510 -12.65 15.98 8.99
CA ILE A 510 -11.57 15.58 8.07
C ILE A 510 -12.05 14.49 7.10
N ASP A 511 -11.22 14.12 6.13
CA ASP A 511 -11.52 13.05 5.16
C ASP A 511 -12.69 13.38 4.21
N PHE A 512 -12.56 14.47 3.45
CA PHE A 512 -13.53 14.93 2.45
C PHE A 512 -13.48 14.12 1.12
N ASP A 513 -12.97 12.88 1.14
CA ASP A 513 -12.77 12.04 -0.05
C ASP A 513 -14.10 11.64 -0.69
N TRP A 514 -15.14 11.47 0.13
CA TRP A 514 -16.47 11.00 -0.29
C TRP A 514 -17.51 12.14 -0.30
N CYS A 515 -17.10 13.34 0.11
CA CYS A 515 -17.96 14.50 0.11
C CYS A 515 -18.30 14.90 -1.33
N GLY A 516 -19.57 15.19 -1.60
CA GLY A 516 -20.04 15.51 -2.94
C GLY A 516 -21.36 16.27 -2.93
N ARG A 517 -21.83 16.66 -4.11
CA ARG A 517 -23.05 17.44 -4.31
C ARG A 517 -24.28 16.58 -4.13
N HIS A 518 -25.25 17.11 -3.39
CA HIS A 518 -26.54 16.47 -3.13
C HIS A 518 -27.26 16.09 -4.44
N LYS A 519 -27.76 14.85 -4.53
CA LYS A 519 -28.48 14.30 -5.70
C LYS A 519 -27.68 14.25 -7.01
N VAL A 520 -26.38 14.53 -6.99
CA VAL A 520 -25.51 14.56 -8.18
C VAL A 520 -24.41 13.53 -8.04
N ASP A 521 -23.61 13.65 -6.99
CA ASP A 521 -22.51 12.73 -6.74
C ASP A 521 -23.02 11.43 -6.11
N LYS A 522 -22.21 10.37 -6.21
CA LYS A 522 -22.59 9.02 -5.80
C LYS A 522 -21.55 8.40 -4.89
N TYR A 523 -21.98 7.50 -4.02
CA TYR A 523 -21.07 6.67 -3.24
C TYR A 523 -20.16 5.83 -4.15
N PRO A 524 -18.88 5.64 -3.77
CA PRO A 524 -17.92 4.91 -4.58
C PRO A 524 -18.28 3.42 -4.70
N SER A 525 -17.75 2.77 -5.74
CA SER A 525 -17.90 1.32 -5.94
C SER A 525 -17.27 0.49 -4.80
N SER A 526 -16.25 1.04 -4.14
CA SER A 526 -15.50 0.45 -3.03
C SER A 526 -16.15 0.64 -1.65
N LEU A 527 -17.46 0.93 -1.58
CA LEU A 527 -18.17 1.11 -0.32
C LEU A 527 -18.02 -0.12 0.59
N ASN A 528 -17.53 0.08 1.81
CA ASN A 528 -17.31 -1.01 2.75
C ASN A 528 -18.65 -1.56 3.28
N LYS A 529 -19.01 -2.77 2.87
CA LYS A 529 -20.26 -3.44 3.27
C LYS A 529 -20.31 -3.90 4.73
N SER A 530 -19.19 -3.90 5.45
CA SER A 530 -19.16 -4.26 6.89
C SER A 530 -19.58 -3.11 7.80
N ILE A 531 -19.83 -1.92 7.25
CA ILE A 531 -20.33 -0.75 7.98
C ILE A 531 -21.85 -0.68 7.82
N GLN A 532 -22.55 -0.36 8.90
CA GLN A 532 -23.99 -0.13 8.88
C GLN A 532 -24.30 1.27 8.33
N TRP A 533 -24.30 1.39 7.01
CA TRP A 533 -24.69 2.61 6.29
C TRP A 533 -26.17 2.97 6.51
N PRO A 534 -26.57 4.23 6.23
CA PRO A 534 -27.98 4.62 6.19
C PRO A 534 -28.80 3.67 5.29
N THR A 535 -30.09 3.47 5.62
CA THR A 535 -30.97 2.57 4.88
C THR A 535 -30.99 2.96 3.38
N ASN A 536 -30.85 1.96 2.50
CA ASN A 536 -30.80 2.08 1.02
C ASN A 536 -29.47 2.57 0.42
N VAL A 537 -28.44 2.86 1.22
CA VAL A 537 -27.11 3.17 0.70
C VAL A 537 -26.44 1.90 0.16
N LYS A 538 -26.04 1.95 -1.11
CA LYS A 538 -25.28 0.92 -1.83
C LYS A 538 -24.22 1.61 -2.70
N PRO A 539 -23.21 0.87 -3.20
CA PRO A 539 -22.31 1.40 -4.22
C PRO A 539 -23.09 2.07 -5.37
N GLY A 540 -22.73 3.30 -5.73
CA GLY A 540 -23.38 4.06 -6.79
C GLY A 540 -24.70 4.76 -6.41
N THR A 541 -25.18 4.65 -5.17
CA THR A 541 -26.32 5.44 -4.68
C THR A 541 -25.94 6.92 -4.61
N PHE A 542 -26.86 7.81 -5.02
CA PHE A 542 -26.67 9.26 -4.92
C PHE A 542 -26.46 9.72 -3.48
N LEU A 543 -25.64 10.76 -3.29
CA LEU A 543 -25.44 11.38 -1.99
C LEU A 543 -26.65 12.23 -1.61
N MET A 544 -27.21 11.95 -0.44
CA MET A 544 -28.43 12.57 0.08
C MET A 544 -28.12 13.24 1.42
N LYS A 545 -28.63 14.45 1.67
CA LYS A 545 -28.37 15.20 2.93
C LYS A 545 -28.82 14.38 4.14
N GLU A 546 -29.89 13.61 3.96
CA GLU A 546 -30.45 12.65 4.91
C GLU A 546 -29.43 11.61 5.40
N HIS A 547 -28.42 11.28 4.60
CA HIS A 547 -27.35 10.37 5.00
C HIS A 547 -26.49 10.97 6.13
N ASP A 548 -26.17 12.26 6.07
CA ASP A 548 -25.43 12.93 7.14
C ASP A 548 -26.30 13.10 8.39
N ILE A 549 -27.61 13.33 8.22
CA ILE A 549 -28.55 13.40 9.35
C ILE A 549 -28.60 12.07 10.11
N TYR A 550 -28.61 10.95 9.39
CA TYR A 550 -28.51 9.62 10.01
C TYR A 550 -27.22 9.49 10.83
N TRP A 551 -26.08 9.89 10.28
CA TRP A 551 -24.79 9.83 10.97
C TRP A 551 -24.72 10.78 12.18
N LEU A 552 -25.30 11.97 12.08
CA LEU A 552 -25.44 12.89 13.22
C LEU A 552 -26.24 12.27 14.35
N GLY A 553 -27.32 11.55 14.03
CA GLY A 553 -28.09 10.78 15.02
C GLY A 553 -27.22 9.74 15.73
N LYS A 554 -26.42 8.97 14.98
CA LYS A 554 -25.49 7.98 15.54
C LYS A 554 -24.41 8.60 16.42
N LEU A 555 -23.86 9.75 16.01
CA LEU A 555 -22.90 10.50 16.82
C LEU A 555 -23.54 10.98 18.13
N GLN A 556 -24.77 11.49 18.08
CA GLN A 556 -25.49 11.96 19.26
C GLN A 556 -25.74 10.83 20.27
N GLU A 557 -26.19 9.67 19.78
CA GLU A 557 -26.36 8.46 20.60
C GLU A 557 -25.04 8.08 21.29
N CYS A 558 -23.95 8.02 20.53
CA CYS A 558 -22.63 7.68 21.05
C CYS A 558 -22.17 8.63 22.16
N LEU A 559 -22.28 9.94 21.94
CA LEU A 559 -21.86 10.95 22.93
C LEU A 559 -22.75 10.97 24.18
N ARG A 560 -24.06 10.69 24.05
CA ARG A 560 -24.97 10.57 25.20
C ARG A 560 -24.62 9.40 26.10
N CYS A 561 -24.33 8.23 25.53
CA CYS A 561 -23.96 7.03 26.31
C CYS A 561 -22.73 7.24 27.20
N ILE A 562 -21.83 8.15 26.82
CA ILE A 562 -20.64 8.49 27.61
C ILE A 562 -21.00 9.34 28.81
N SER A 563 -21.95 10.27 28.63
CA SER A 563 -22.41 11.17 29.70
C SER A 563 -23.20 10.46 30.78
N THR A 564 -23.81 9.30 30.46
CA THR A 564 -24.62 8.50 31.39
C THR A 564 -23.86 7.35 32.09
N ASN A 565 -22.65 7.00 31.61
CA ASN A 565 -21.85 5.88 32.14
C ASN A 565 -20.66 6.34 33.03
N ARG A 566 -20.67 7.60 33.48
CA ARG A 566 -19.84 8.11 34.58
C ARG A 566 -20.78 8.47 35.73
#